data_AF-A0A0F9IZX2-F1
#
_entry.id   AF-A0A0F9IZX2-F1
#
_cell.length_a   1.000
_cell.length_b   1.000
_cell.length_c   1.000
_cell.angle_alpha   90.00
_cell.angle_beta   90.00
_cell.angle_gamma   90.00
#
_symmetry.space_group_name_H-M   'P 1'
#
loop_
_entity.id
_entity.type
_entity.pdbx_description
1 polymer ?
#
loop_
_entity_poly.entity_id
_entity_poly.type
_entity_poly.pdbx_seq_one_letter_code
_entity_poly.pdbx_strand_id
1 'polypeptide(L)'
;MIEPYFNTDNGKLYHGGCLEILKQMPNESIDCVVTSPPYWGLRDYSTDGQIGLEPTIKEYIDVMTEIFGEVRRVLKRDGTLWLNMGDSYTNGGRGGNSKIHNHEHSSQGTCYAIPEGLKPKDLIGMPWRVAFALQDDGWYLRSDIIWHKPNPMPESVTDRPTKSHEYIFLMSESSQYFYDAEAIMEPVSKNTHLRISQNVAAQVGSDRAHAGGKINGNMKAVIRTPKQQEPGKGIRNNDSFNNATCLPVLERNKRTVWTIPTQGYSEAHFATYPVNLIYPCIKAGCRPGGIVMDPFIGSGTTAIVAEKLNRRWIGIEINADYIKIAKERIKKETAQYKMDFS
;
A
#
# COMPACT_ATOMS: atom_id res chain seq x y z
N MET A 1 12.43 28.60 1.83
CA MET A 1 11.66 27.40 1.47
C MET A 1 12.54 26.56 0.54
N ILE A 2 12.52 25.24 0.65
CA ILE A 2 13.22 24.38 -0.32
C ILE A 2 12.54 24.53 -1.69
N GLU A 3 13.34 24.79 -2.71
CA GLU A 3 12.90 24.84 -4.11
C GLU A 3 12.77 23.42 -4.68
N PRO A 4 11.74 23.13 -5.49
CA PRO A 4 11.62 21.83 -6.14
C PRO A 4 12.73 21.64 -7.19
N TYR A 5 13.28 20.43 -7.25
CA TYR A 5 14.22 20.02 -8.29
C TYR A 5 13.55 19.96 -9.68
N PHE A 6 12.29 19.55 -9.70
CA PHE A 6 11.48 19.43 -10.91
C PHE A 6 10.00 19.65 -10.59
N ASN A 7 9.27 20.28 -11.49
CA ASN A 7 7.83 20.50 -11.38
C ASN A 7 7.11 20.18 -12.70
N THR A 8 5.88 19.70 -12.56
CA THR A 8 4.87 19.62 -13.63
C THR A 8 3.75 20.61 -13.33
N ASP A 9 2.69 20.60 -14.15
CA ASP A 9 1.46 21.35 -13.85
C ASP A 9 0.81 20.89 -12.53
N ASN A 10 0.94 19.59 -12.21
CA ASN A 10 0.24 18.96 -11.10
C ASN A 10 1.14 18.59 -9.91
N GLY A 11 2.47 18.63 -10.02
CA GLY A 11 3.30 18.19 -8.91
C GLY A 11 4.73 18.68 -8.87
N LYS A 12 5.38 18.32 -7.76
CA LYS A 12 6.71 18.81 -7.36
C LYS A 12 7.56 17.65 -6.89
N LEU A 13 8.79 17.59 -7.39
CA LEU A 13 9.82 16.64 -7.00
C LEU A 13 10.94 17.39 -6.28
N TYR A 14 11.29 16.94 -5.08
CA TYR A 14 12.32 17.52 -4.22
C TYR A 14 13.53 16.60 -4.13
N HIS A 15 14.73 17.19 -4.15
CA HIS A 15 15.99 16.48 -3.91
C HIS A 15 16.45 16.73 -2.47
N GLY A 16 16.62 15.67 -1.69
CA GLY A 16 17.18 15.74 -0.35
C GLY A 16 16.64 14.68 0.61
N GLY A 17 17.06 14.78 1.88
CA GLY A 17 16.59 13.89 2.94
C GLY A 17 15.10 14.07 3.20
N CYS A 18 14.35 12.96 3.23
CA CYS A 18 12.90 13.00 3.42
C CYS A 18 12.49 13.75 4.69
N LEU A 19 13.15 13.50 5.81
CA LEU A 19 12.86 14.11 7.10
C LEU A 19 13.08 15.64 7.09
N GLU A 20 14.16 16.11 6.47
CA GLU A 20 14.49 17.54 6.37
C GLU A 20 13.45 18.30 5.54
N ILE A 21 13.03 17.70 4.42
CA ILE A 21 12.03 18.27 3.54
C ILE A 21 10.65 18.24 4.21
N LEU A 22 10.27 17.13 4.87
CA LEU A 22 9.00 17.00 5.59
C LEU A 22 8.86 18.07 6.68
N LYS A 23 9.91 18.31 7.48
CA LYS A 23 9.92 19.33 8.55
C LYS A 23 9.62 20.76 8.06
N GLN A 24 9.80 21.02 6.76
CA GLN A 24 9.49 22.34 6.16
C GLN A 24 8.09 22.42 5.54
N MET A 25 7.37 21.30 5.44
CA MET A 25 6.01 21.27 4.92
C MET A 25 4.99 21.72 5.98
N PRO A 26 3.92 22.41 5.58
CA PRO A 26 2.85 22.78 6.49
C PRO A 26 2.11 21.54 7.02
N ASN A 27 1.63 21.64 8.26
CA ASN A 27 0.74 20.65 8.86
C ASN A 27 -0.52 20.46 8.00
N GLU A 28 -1.09 19.26 8.02
CA GLU A 28 -2.40 18.97 7.41
C GLU A 28 -2.55 19.43 5.94
N SER A 29 -1.48 19.28 5.16
CA SER A 29 -1.40 19.72 3.78
C SER A 29 -1.54 18.60 2.74
N ILE A 30 -1.39 17.33 3.16
CA ILE A 30 -1.40 16.15 2.30
C ILE A 30 -2.68 15.35 2.51
N ASP A 31 -3.32 14.90 1.42
CA ASP A 31 -4.56 14.09 1.48
C ASP A 31 -4.27 12.59 1.54
N CYS A 32 -3.24 12.13 0.83
CA CYS A 32 -2.91 10.71 0.72
C CYS A 32 -1.41 10.53 0.59
N VAL A 33 -0.86 9.53 1.27
CA VAL A 33 0.54 9.13 1.14
C VAL A 33 0.56 7.71 0.60
N VAL A 34 1.29 7.49 -0.49
CA VAL A 34 1.52 6.15 -1.02
C VAL A 34 3.01 5.98 -1.24
N THR A 35 3.60 5.01 -0.55
CA THR A 35 5.06 4.92 -0.50
C THR A 35 5.56 3.50 -0.20
N SER A 36 6.84 3.28 -0.46
CA SER A 36 7.60 2.11 -0.06
C SER A 36 8.97 2.58 0.44
N PRO A 37 9.23 2.55 1.76
CA PRO A 37 10.51 2.98 2.31
C PRO A 37 11.64 2.03 1.90
N PRO A 38 12.91 2.45 1.98
CA PRO A 38 14.05 1.55 1.86
C PRO A 38 13.96 0.40 2.88
N TYR A 39 13.99 -0.85 2.40
CA TYR A 39 13.85 -2.02 3.28
C TYR A 39 15.16 -2.30 4.02
N TRP A 40 15.05 -2.54 5.33
CA TRP A 40 16.18 -2.81 6.21
C TRP A 40 17.06 -3.96 5.72
N GLY A 41 18.36 -3.69 5.61
CA GLY A 41 19.41 -4.61 5.22
C GLY A 41 19.33 -5.14 3.79
N LEU A 42 18.53 -4.52 2.93
CA LEU A 42 18.32 -5.04 1.58
C LEU A 42 19.26 -4.43 0.54
N ARG A 43 19.49 -3.11 0.59
CA ARG A 43 20.24 -2.39 -0.45
C ARG A 43 21.06 -1.24 0.11
N ASP A 44 22.23 -1.06 -0.48
CA ASP A 44 23.03 0.15 -0.39
C ASP A 44 22.81 0.97 -1.67
N TYR A 45 22.35 2.21 -1.51
CA TYR A 45 22.12 3.20 -2.55
C TYR A 45 23.31 4.14 -2.75
N SER A 46 24.42 3.89 -2.05
CA SER A 46 25.68 4.66 -2.10
C SER A 46 25.45 6.17 -1.98
N THR A 47 24.54 6.54 -1.08
CA THR A 47 24.11 7.92 -0.84
C THR A 47 24.20 8.23 0.64
N ASP A 48 24.87 9.32 0.98
CA ASP A 48 24.93 9.80 2.37
C ASP A 48 23.53 10.13 2.89
N GLY A 49 23.24 9.71 4.12
CA GLY A 49 21.91 9.88 4.73
C GLY A 49 20.84 8.91 4.20
N GLN A 50 21.22 7.87 3.45
CA GLN A 50 20.29 6.80 3.09
C GLN A 50 19.75 6.08 4.33
N ILE A 51 18.56 5.51 4.15
CA ILE A 51 17.85 4.75 5.18
C ILE A 51 17.84 3.28 4.79
N GLY A 52 17.70 2.39 5.78
CA GLY A 52 17.62 0.95 5.56
C GLY A 52 18.93 0.22 5.81
N LEU A 53 20.00 0.93 6.19
CA LEU A 53 21.28 0.34 6.57
C LEU A 53 21.65 0.52 8.05
N GLU A 54 20.68 0.85 8.89
CA GLU A 54 20.85 1.05 10.33
C GLU A 54 21.42 -0.23 10.98
N PRO A 55 22.36 -0.11 11.94
CA PRO A 55 23.02 -1.26 12.56
C PRO A 55 22.08 -2.29 13.19
N THR A 56 20.96 -1.83 13.76
CA THR A 56 20.00 -2.68 14.46
C THR A 56 18.58 -2.52 13.93
N ILE A 57 17.76 -3.57 14.15
CA ILE A 57 16.31 -3.52 13.88
C ILE A 57 15.67 -2.35 14.63
N LYS A 58 16.09 -2.09 15.87
CA LYS A 58 15.53 -1.03 16.69
C LYS A 58 15.81 0.35 16.07
N GLU A 59 17.05 0.62 15.69
CA GLU A 59 17.42 1.91 15.08
C GLU A 59 16.65 2.14 13.77
N TYR A 60 16.49 1.12 12.92
CA TYR A 60 15.66 1.24 11.73
C TYR A 60 14.19 1.56 12.08
N ILE A 61 13.62 0.90 13.08
CA ILE A 61 12.26 1.18 13.55
C ILE A 61 12.14 2.61 14.10
N ASP A 62 13.13 3.08 14.85
CA ASP A 62 13.16 4.45 15.40
C ASP A 62 13.18 5.48 14.24
N VAL A 63 14.00 5.26 13.21
CA VAL A 63 14.05 6.11 12.00
C VAL A 63 12.71 6.10 11.25
N MET A 64 12.12 4.93 11.04
CA MET A 64 10.79 4.82 10.42
C MET A 64 9.74 5.58 11.24
N THR A 65 9.75 5.44 12.57
CA THR A 65 8.80 6.09 13.46
C THR A 65 8.95 7.61 13.41
N GLU A 66 10.18 8.14 13.40
CA GLU A 66 10.41 9.59 13.25
C GLU A 66 9.86 10.12 11.92
N ILE A 67 10.18 9.45 10.81
CA ILE A 67 9.74 9.88 9.47
C ILE A 67 8.23 9.81 9.37
N PHE A 68 7.61 8.70 9.79
CA PHE A 68 6.16 8.57 9.72
C PHE A 68 5.43 9.43 10.76
N GLY A 69 6.09 9.86 11.83
CA GLY A 69 5.58 10.92 12.72
C GLY A 69 5.45 12.26 11.97
N GLU A 70 6.47 12.64 11.20
CA GLU A 70 6.41 13.82 10.34
C GLU A 70 5.40 13.66 9.18
N VAL A 71 5.30 12.46 8.60
CA VAL A 71 4.25 12.15 7.61
C VAL A 71 2.86 12.33 8.23
N ARG A 72 2.63 11.87 9.48
CA ARG A 72 1.35 12.07 10.17
C ARG A 72 1.04 13.54 10.39
N ARG A 73 2.05 14.35 10.74
CA ARG A 73 1.89 15.81 10.94
C ARG A 73 1.45 16.52 9.67
N VAL A 74 2.04 16.19 8.52
CA VAL A 74 1.69 16.82 7.24
C VAL A 74 0.42 16.25 6.62
N LEU A 75 0.00 15.05 7.04
CA LEU A 75 -1.26 14.45 6.61
C LEU A 75 -2.45 15.21 7.21
N LYS A 76 -3.51 15.40 6.42
CA LYS A 76 -4.80 15.88 6.93
C LYS A 76 -5.38 14.87 7.93
N ARG A 77 -6.20 15.37 8.85
CA ARG A 77 -6.91 14.55 9.86
C ARG A 77 -7.65 13.35 9.27
N ASP A 78 -8.18 13.51 8.06
CA ASP A 78 -8.92 12.48 7.34
C ASP A 78 -8.13 11.84 6.18
N GLY A 79 -6.82 12.05 6.12
CA GLY A 79 -5.95 11.49 5.10
C GLY A 79 -5.59 10.03 5.36
N THR A 80 -4.98 9.40 4.35
CA THR A 80 -4.56 7.99 4.40
C THR A 80 -3.09 7.80 4.09
N LEU A 81 -2.49 6.78 4.70
CA LEU A 81 -1.17 6.25 4.36
C LEU A 81 -1.32 4.84 3.82
N TRP A 82 -0.72 4.58 2.67
CA TRP A 82 -0.60 3.27 2.04
C TRP A 82 0.88 2.89 1.99
N LEU A 83 1.29 2.04 2.93
CA LEU A 83 2.68 1.68 3.16
C LEU A 83 2.98 0.29 2.60
N ASN A 84 3.71 0.22 1.49
CA ASN A 84 4.17 -1.06 0.93
C ASN A 84 5.49 -1.49 1.57
N MET A 85 5.50 -2.69 2.15
CA MET A 85 6.70 -3.31 2.70
C MET A 85 6.80 -4.81 2.39
N GLY A 86 8.01 -5.23 2.03
CA GLY A 86 8.40 -6.63 1.90
C GLY A 86 9.24 -7.07 3.08
N ASP A 87 9.20 -8.38 3.36
CA ASP A 87 9.97 -8.96 4.46
C ASP A 87 11.28 -9.59 3.99
N SER A 88 12.19 -9.80 4.93
CA SER A 88 13.50 -10.40 4.72
C SER A 88 13.75 -11.49 5.76
N TYR A 89 14.74 -12.34 5.50
CA TYR A 89 15.16 -13.40 6.42
C TYR A 89 16.55 -13.08 6.95
N THR A 90 16.84 -13.49 8.19
CA THR A 90 18.21 -13.47 8.68
C THR A 90 19.05 -14.50 7.91
N ASN A 91 20.33 -14.20 7.72
CA ASN A 91 21.22 -15.12 6.99
C ASN A 91 21.50 -16.40 7.79
N GLY A 92 21.58 -17.53 7.10
CA GLY A 92 21.79 -18.86 7.69
C GLY A 92 23.23 -19.18 8.13
N GLY A 93 24.01 -18.17 8.55
CA GLY A 93 25.38 -18.37 9.06
C GLY A 93 26.44 -18.79 8.03
N ARG A 94 26.13 -18.80 6.73
CA ARG A 94 27.12 -18.93 5.62
C ARG A 94 27.44 -17.59 4.96
N GLY A 95 27.49 -16.52 5.74
CA GLY A 95 28.14 -15.28 5.32
C GLY A 95 29.63 -15.47 5.55
N GLY A 96 30.42 -15.45 4.48
CA GLY A 96 31.88 -15.36 4.62
C GLY A 96 32.24 -14.18 5.52
N ASN A 97 33.43 -14.25 6.12
CA ASN A 97 34.13 -13.11 6.73
C ASN A 97 34.39 -12.02 5.69
N SER A 98 33.34 -11.44 5.12
CA SER A 98 33.44 -10.17 4.44
C SER A 98 33.58 -9.16 5.57
N LYS A 99 34.83 -8.86 5.92
CA LYS A 99 35.17 -7.53 6.41
C LYS A 99 34.41 -6.52 5.56
N ILE A 100 34.04 -5.38 6.14
CA ILE A 100 33.60 -4.18 5.41
C ILE A 100 34.66 -3.93 4.34
N HIS A 101 34.46 -4.49 3.15
CA HIS A 101 35.32 -4.27 2.02
C HIS A 101 34.66 -3.12 1.31
N ASN A 102 35.35 -1.98 1.28
CA ASN A 102 35.10 -0.90 0.35
C ASN A 102 35.10 -1.48 -1.07
N HIS A 103 33.95 -1.95 -1.53
CA HIS A 103 33.73 -2.32 -2.91
C HIS A 103 32.76 -1.28 -3.45
N GLU A 104 33.33 -0.28 -4.13
CA GLU A 104 32.64 0.85 -4.78
C GLU A 104 31.54 0.44 -5.78
N HIS A 105 31.26 -0.84 -6.04
CA HIS A 105 30.35 -1.25 -7.12
C HIS A 105 29.58 -2.57 -6.90
N SER A 106 29.24 -2.99 -5.67
CA SER A 106 28.33 -4.14 -5.48
C SER A 106 26.93 -3.75 -5.01
N SER A 107 25.93 -3.95 -5.87
CA SER A 107 24.49 -3.79 -5.62
C SER A 107 23.88 -4.87 -4.71
N GLN A 108 24.71 -5.57 -3.93
CA GLN A 108 24.33 -6.67 -3.04
C GLN A 108 24.37 -6.17 -1.59
N GLY A 109 23.23 -6.27 -0.90
CA GLY A 109 23.03 -5.75 0.47
C GLY A 109 24.11 -6.20 1.44
N THR A 110 24.42 -5.32 2.39
CA THR A 110 25.35 -5.57 3.47
C THR A 110 24.81 -6.70 4.35
N CYS A 111 25.62 -7.75 4.55
CA CYS A 111 25.27 -8.87 5.40
C CYS A 111 25.36 -8.44 6.88
N TYR A 112 24.26 -7.98 7.46
CA TYR A 112 24.19 -7.73 8.89
C TYR A 112 24.50 -9.01 9.67
N ALA A 113 25.20 -8.84 10.80
CA ALA A 113 25.18 -9.84 11.86
C ALA A 113 23.73 -10.20 12.21
N ILE A 114 23.50 -11.43 12.68
CA ILE A 114 22.15 -11.85 13.06
C ILE A 114 21.65 -10.90 14.15
N PRO A 115 20.52 -10.21 13.96
CA PRO A 115 20.02 -9.25 14.94
C PRO A 115 19.76 -9.89 16.29
N GLU A 116 19.91 -9.11 17.35
CA GLU A 116 19.59 -9.56 18.69
C GLU A 116 18.16 -10.11 18.77
N GLY A 117 18.01 -11.27 19.39
CA GLY A 117 16.72 -11.95 19.54
C GLY A 117 16.24 -12.77 18.34
N LEU A 118 16.96 -12.75 17.21
CA LEU A 118 16.68 -13.62 16.05
C LEU A 118 17.71 -14.74 15.92
N LYS A 119 17.28 -15.85 15.32
CA LYS A 119 18.13 -17.00 14.95
C LYS A 119 18.50 -16.91 13.46
N PRO A 120 19.55 -17.60 13.00
CA PRO A 120 19.82 -17.74 11.58
C PRO A 120 18.60 -18.31 10.84
N LYS A 121 18.28 -17.78 9.66
CA LYS A 121 17.12 -18.15 8.81
C LYS A 121 15.73 -17.75 9.34
N ASP A 122 15.64 -17.03 10.45
CA ASP A 122 14.37 -16.49 10.93
C ASP A 122 13.80 -15.49 9.92
N LEU A 123 12.49 -15.53 9.70
CA LEU A 123 11.76 -14.43 9.08
C LEU A 123 11.83 -13.23 10.04
N ILE A 124 12.31 -12.08 9.55
CA ILE A 124 12.54 -10.92 10.42
C ILE A 124 11.21 -10.36 10.93
N GLY A 125 10.15 -10.39 10.11
CA GLY A 125 8.86 -9.79 10.44
C GLY A 125 8.87 -8.26 10.28
N MET A 126 9.77 -7.72 9.45
CA MET A 126 10.02 -6.28 9.39
C MET A 126 8.76 -5.45 9.06
N PRO A 127 7.91 -5.85 8.09
CA PRO A 127 6.67 -5.13 7.80
C PRO A 127 5.77 -4.96 9.03
N TRP A 128 5.58 -6.02 9.81
CA TRP A 128 4.73 -6.00 11.00
C TRP A 128 5.37 -5.27 12.17
N ARG A 129 6.71 -5.35 12.32
CA ARG A 129 7.44 -4.56 13.33
C ARG A 129 7.24 -3.06 13.11
N VAL A 130 7.36 -2.60 11.87
CA VAL A 130 7.08 -1.20 11.51
C VAL A 130 5.60 -0.87 11.73
N ALA A 131 4.68 -1.71 11.24
CA ALA A 131 3.25 -1.44 11.38
C ALA A 131 2.81 -1.28 12.85
N PHE A 132 3.33 -2.12 13.76
CA PHE A 132 3.03 -2.01 15.19
C PHE A 132 3.72 -0.82 15.85
N ALA A 133 4.98 -0.52 15.50
CA ALA A 133 5.63 0.68 16.01
C ALA A 133 4.88 1.96 15.61
N LEU A 134 4.39 2.04 14.37
CA LEU A 134 3.56 3.15 13.91
C LEU A 134 2.21 3.18 14.65
N GLN A 135 1.60 2.02 14.92
CA GLN A 135 0.38 1.94 15.72
C GLN A 135 0.58 2.46 17.14
N ASP A 136 1.68 2.07 17.79
CA ASP A 136 2.06 2.55 19.12
C ASP A 136 2.35 4.06 19.13
N ASP A 137 2.88 4.60 18.03
CA ASP A 137 3.12 6.03 17.83
C ASP A 137 1.83 6.84 17.55
N GLY A 138 0.68 6.18 17.41
CA GLY A 138 -0.64 6.83 17.30
C GLY A 138 -1.32 6.72 15.95
N TRP A 139 -0.78 5.91 15.02
CA TRP A 139 -1.48 5.57 13.78
C TRP A 139 -2.61 4.55 14.02
N TYR A 140 -3.70 4.69 13.27
CA TYR A 140 -4.68 3.62 13.15
C TYR A 140 -4.26 2.67 12.03
N LEU A 141 -3.92 1.42 12.36
CA LEU A 141 -3.76 0.35 11.37
C LEU A 141 -5.14 -0.17 10.96
N ARG A 142 -5.55 0.08 9.70
CA ARG A 142 -6.93 -0.17 9.24
C ARG A 142 -7.10 -1.44 8.43
N SER A 143 -6.07 -1.84 7.68
CA SER A 143 -6.07 -3.07 6.92
C SER A 143 -4.65 -3.50 6.59
N ASP A 144 -4.40 -4.80 6.67
CA ASP A 144 -3.31 -5.47 5.99
C ASP A 144 -3.80 -5.95 4.61
N ILE A 145 -3.12 -5.51 3.56
CA ILE A 145 -3.41 -5.92 2.19
C ILE A 145 -2.24 -6.75 1.69
N ILE A 146 -2.53 -7.90 1.13
CA ILE A 146 -1.55 -8.81 0.55
C ILE A 146 -1.42 -8.51 -0.94
N TRP A 147 -0.29 -7.97 -1.35
CA TRP A 147 0.11 -7.97 -2.76
C TRP A 147 0.61 -9.36 -3.12
N HIS A 148 -0.24 -10.15 -3.76
CA HIS A 148 0.11 -11.45 -4.31
C HIS A 148 0.77 -11.29 -5.68
N LYS A 149 2.02 -11.78 -5.79
CA LYS A 149 2.83 -11.76 -7.01
C LYS A 149 2.70 -13.12 -7.69
N PRO A 150 1.94 -13.27 -8.79
CA PRO A 150 1.77 -14.55 -9.48
C PRO A 150 3.05 -15.04 -10.17
N ASN A 151 4.01 -14.15 -10.40
CA ASN A 151 5.29 -14.40 -11.08
C ASN A 151 6.48 -13.98 -10.20
N PRO A 152 6.61 -14.51 -8.96
CA PRO A 152 7.72 -14.13 -8.10
C PRO A 152 9.03 -14.67 -8.68
N MET A 153 10.12 -13.93 -8.46
CA MET A 153 11.45 -14.43 -8.81
C MET A 153 11.72 -15.74 -8.04
N PRO A 154 12.21 -16.80 -8.71
CA PRO A 154 12.61 -18.02 -8.02
C PRO A 154 13.69 -17.75 -6.97
N GLU A 155 13.57 -18.42 -5.83
CA GLU A 155 14.58 -18.39 -4.78
C GLU A 155 15.38 -19.69 -4.81
N SER A 156 16.69 -19.62 -4.59
CA SER A 156 17.58 -20.79 -4.50
C SER A 156 17.48 -21.54 -3.17
N VAL A 157 16.58 -21.11 -2.28
CA VAL A 157 16.38 -21.65 -0.93
C VAL A 157 15.42 -22.82 -0.99
N THR A 158 15.77 -23.94 -0.36
CA THR A 158 15.01 -25.21 -0.42
C THR A 158 14.34 -25.62 0.89
N ASP A 159 14.60 -24.92 1.99
CA ASP A 159 14.12 -25.26 3.34
C ASP A 159 12.94 -24.42 3.82
N ARG A 160 12.32 -23.65 2.91
CA ARG A 160 11.06 -22.91 3.15
C ARG A 160 10.33 -22.60 1.83
N PRO A 161 9.04 -22.22 1.87
CA PRO A 161 8.34 -21.73 0.69
C PRO A 161 8.98 -20.46 0.11
N THR A 162 8.89 -20.31 -1.21
CA THR A 162 9.25 -19.09 -1.93
C THR A 162 8.33 -17.94 -1.53
N LYS A 163 8.89 -16.76 -1.25
CA LYS A 163 8.09 -15.57 -0.96
C LYS A 163 7.43 -15.06 -2.23
N SER A 164 6.10 -15.09 -2.26
CA SER A 164 5.30 -14.64 -3.39
C SER A 164 4.41 -13.44 -3.07
N HIS A 165 4.63 -12.76 -1.94
CA HIS A 165 3.82 -11.61 -1.57
C HIS A 165 4.61 -10.52 -0.84
N GLU A 166 3.99 -9.34 -0.77
CA GLU A 166 4.36 -8.23 0.11
C GLU A 166 3.10 -7.65 0.76
N TYR A 167 3.29 -6.81 1.77
CA TYR A 167 2.20 -6.11 2.45
C TYR A 167 2.03 -4.71 1.89
N ILE A 168 0.78 -4.26 1.88
CA ILE A 168 0.39 -2.85 1.84
C ILE A 168 -0.44 -2.61 3.09
N PHE A 169 0.06 -1.79 4.01
CA PHE A 169 -0.72 -1.38 5.18
C PHE A 169 -1.49 -0.12 4.85
N LEU A 170 -2.82 -0.19 5.00
CA LEU A 170 -3.66 1.01 5.03
C LEU A 170 -3.68 1.53 6.46
N MET A 171 -3.19 2.75 6.65
CA MET A 171 -3.17 3.44 7.93
C MET A 171 -3.84 4.82 7.82
N SER A 172 -4.29 5.35 8.94
CA SER A 172 -4.90 6.67 9.02
C SER A 172 -4.54 7.38 10.32
N GLU A 173 -4.62 8.71 10.32
CA GLU A 173 -4.45 9.52 11.54
C GLU A 173 -5.68 9.43 12.45
N SER A 174 -6.87 9.31 11.88
CA SER A 174 -8.15 9.29 12.60
C SER A 174 -8.93 8.01 12.32
N SER A 175 -9.86 7.68 13.21
CA SER A 175 -10.87 6.64 12.98
C SER A 175 -11.85 6.99 11.87
N GLN A 176 -12.03 8.29 11.60
CA GLN A 176 -12.78 8.86 10.50
C GLN A 176 -11.80 9.43 9.46
N TYR A 177 -11.68 8.76 8.32
CA TYR A 177 -10.80 9.16 7.23
C TYR A 177 -11.49 8.93 5.89
N PHE A 178 -10.95 9.57 4.85
CA PHE A 178 -11.43 9.44 3.49
C PHE A 178 -11.09 8.06 2.91
N TYR A 179 -12.11 7.36 2.44
CA TYR A 179 -11.95 6.10 1.73
C TYR A 179 -13.08 5.90 0.73
N ASP A 180 -12.77 6.08 -0.56
CA ASP A 180 -13.71 5.84 -1.65
C ASP A 180 -13.72 4.36 -2.04
N ALA A 181 -14.53 3.60 -1.29
CA ALA A 181 -14.72 2.18 -1.54
C ALA A 181 -15.35 1.90 -2.92
N GLU A 182 -16.23 2.81 -3.37
CA GLU A 182 -16.98 2.67 -4.62
C GLU A 182 -16.04 2.77 -5.83
N ALA A 183 -15.08 3.69 -5.78
CA ALA A 183 -14.13 3.91 -6.86
C ALA A 183 -13.21 2.71 -7.16
N ILE A 184 -13.08 1.76 -6.23
CA ILE A 184 -12.24 0.56 -6.38
C ILE A 184 -13.01 -0.76 -6.29
N MET A 185 -14.35 -0.72 -6.36
CA MET A 185 -15.16 -1.93 -6.36
C MET A 185 -14.74 -2.89 -7.48
N GLU A 186 -14.91 -4.18 -7.22
CA GLU A 186 -14.60 -5.25 -8.17
C GLU A 186 -15.85 -6.04 -8.52
N PRO A 187 -15.94 -6.60 -9.74
CA PRO A 187 -17.07 -7.44 -10.12
C PRO A 187 -17.27 -8.61 -9.17
N VAL A 188 -18.53 -8.91 -8.89
CA VAL A 188 -18.89 -10.09 -8.12
C VAL A 188 -18.56 -11.35 -8.94
N SER A 189 -18.04 -12.39 -8.27
CA SER A 189 -17.74 -13.66 -8.95
C SER A 189 -19.02 -14.26 -9.56
N LYS A 190 -18.91 -14.88 -10.74
CA LYS A 190 -20.02 -15.55 -11.43
C LYS A 190 -20.80 -16.53 -10.53
N ASN A 191 -20.12 -17.27 -9.66
CA ASN A 191 -20.75 -18.20 -8.70
C ASN A 191 -21.62 -17.49 -7.65
N THR A 192 -21.27 -16.25 -7.28
CA THR A 192 -22.08 -15.46 -6.35
C THR A 192 -23.33 -14.89 -7.04
N HIS A 193 -23.25 -14.52 -8.33
CA HIS A 193 -24.44 -14.19 -9.13
C HIS A 193 -25.44 -15.35 -9.15
N LEU A 194 -24.98 -16.57 -9.39
CA LEU A 194 -25.81 -17.78 -9.38
C LEU A 194 -26.45 -18.06 -8.01
N ARG A 195 -25.77 -17.70 -6.92
CA ARG A 195 -26.27 -17.89 -5.55
C ARG A 195 -27.30 -16.82 -5.15
N ILE A 196 -27.16 -15.59 -5.63
CA ILE A 196 -28.09 -14.48 -5.36
C ILE A 196 -29.33 -14.58 -6.26
N SER A 197 -29.19 -15.07 -7.50
CA SER A 197 -30.32 -15.31 -8.41
C SER A 197 -31.18 -16.50 -7.99
N GLN A 198 -30.66 -17.39 -7.13
CA GLN A 198 -31.45 -18.42 -6.47
C GLN A 198 -32.18 -17.81 -5.28
N ASN A 199 -33.51 -17.88 -5.36
CA ASN A 199 -34.52 -17.45 -4.39
C ASN A 199 -33.98 -17.34 -2.94
N VAL A 200 -33.55 -16.14 -2.55
CA VAL A 200 -32.86 -15.86 -1.26
C VAL A 200 -33.73 -16.25 -0.07
N ALA A 201 -35.06 -16.21 -0.25
CA ALA A 201 -36.04 -16.68 0.71
C ALA A 201 -35.88 -18.19 1.02
N ALA A 202 -35.55 -19.01 0.02
CA ALA A 202 -35.46 -20.47 0.10
C ALA A 202 -34.05 -20.99 0.46
N GLN A 203 -33.06 -20.11 0.70
CA GLN A 203 -31.74 -20.55 1.12
C GLN A 203 -31.78 -21.19 2.52
N VAL A 204 -31.42 -22.47 2.58
CA VAL A 204 -30.95 -23.13 3.81
C VAL A 204 -29.54 -22.59 4.06
N GLY A 205 -29.42 -21.60 4.95
CA GLY A 205 -28.14 -20.98 5.28
C GLY A 205 -27.15 -21.99 5.89
N SER A 206 -25.88 -21.60 6.06
CA SER A 206 -24.91 -22.46 6.74
C SER A 206 -25.13 -22.49 8.26
N ASP A 207 -24.77 -23.61 8.89
CA ASP A 207 -24.69 -23.72 10.34
C ASP A 207 -23.69 -22.69 10.88
N ARG A 208 -24.06 -22.04 11.99
CA ARG A 208 -23.23 -20.99 12.58
C ARG A 208 -22.07 -21.62 13.34
N ALA A 209 -20.85 -21.19 13.03
CA ALA A 209 -19.65 -21.59 13.73
C ALA A 209 -19.50 -20.87 15.09
N HIS A 210 -20.48 -21.01 16.00
CA HIS A 210 -20.38 -20.63 17.42
C HIS A 210 -21.53 -21.25 18.21
N ALA A 211 -21.44 -22.56 18.49
CA ALA A 211 -22.15 -23.30 19.54
C ALA A 211 -23.42 -22.65 20.16
N GLY A 212 -24.42 -22.31 19.35
CA GLY A 212 -25.73 -21.85 19.83
C GLY A 212 -25.86 -20.42 20.40
N GLY A 213 -24.84 -19.55 20.36
CA GLY A 213 -24.91 -18.23 21.02
C GLY A 213 -25.92 -17.23 20.44
N LYS A 214 -26.38 -17.43 19.19
CA LYS A 214 -27.43 -16.60 18.56
C LYS A 214 -28.50 -17.50 17.95
N ILE A 215 -29.72 -17.44 18.48
CA ILE A 215 -30.87 -18.30 18.11
C ILE A 215 -31.62 -17.88 16.84
N ASN A 216 -31.28 -16.76 16.20
CA ASN A 216 -31.99 -16.24 15.03
C ASN A 216 -31.60 -16.95 13.70
N GLY A 217 -31.72 -18.28 13.65
CA GLY A 217 -31.66 -19.12 12.44
C GLY A 217 -30.32 -19.21 11.69
N ASN A 218 -30.29 -19.98 10.60
CA ASN A 218 -29.10 -20.20 9.76
C ASN A 218 -28.63 -18.90 9.08
N MET A 219 -27.34 -18.81 8.76
CA MET A 219 -26.75 -17.61 8.15
C MET A 219 -27.08 -17.54 6.65
N LYS A 220 -27.99 -16.65 6.25
CA LYS A 220 -28.39 -16.43 4.84
C LYS A 220 -27.44 -15.45 4.12
N ALA A 221 -27.47 -15.45 2.78
CA ALA A 221 -26.73 -14.46 1.99
C ALA A 221 -27.17 -13.03 2.33
N VAL A 222 -26.19 -12.16 2.61
CA VAL A 222 -26.46 -10.73 2.87
C VAL A 222 -26.62 -10.00 1.55
N ILE A 223 -27.80 -9.43 1.32
CA ILE A 223 -28.07 -8.46 0.25
C ILE A 223 -28.12 -7.08 0.88
N ARG A 224 -27.59 -6.06 0.19
CA ARG A 224 -27.65 -4.67 0.63
C ARG A 224 -29.11 -4.21 0.55
N THR A 225 -29.87 -4.33 1.63
CA THR A 225 -31.26 -3.86 1.70
C THR A 225 -31.27 -2.36 2.02
N PRO A 226 -32.13 -1.53 1.39
CA PRO A 226 -32.33 -0.16 1.83
C PRO A 226 -32.73 -0.12 3.31
N LYS A 227 -32.28 0.90 4.06
CA LYS A 227 -32.69 1.14 5.46
C LYS A 227 -34.23 1.12 5.53
N GLN A 228 -34.81 0.10 6.18
CA GLN A 228 -36.24 0.07 6.45
C GLN A 228 -36.58 1.09 7.55
N GLN A 229 -37.58 1.93 7.29
CA GLN A 229 -38.14 2.88 8.26
C GLN A 229 -39.17 2.16 9.15
N GLU A 230 -39.34 2.60 10.39
CA GLU A 230 -40.15 1.93 11.41
C GLU A 230 -41.64 1.74 11.05
N PRO A 231 -42.33 0.73 11.64
CA PRO A 231 -43.62 0.25 11.17
C PRO A 231 -44.76 1.25 11.42
N GLY A 232 -45.59 1.49 10.40
CA GLY A 232 -46.82 2.28 10.54
C GLY A 232 -47.28 3.05 9.29
N LYS A 233 -46.45 3.14 8.24
CA LYS A 233 -46.87 3.71 6.95
C LYS A 233 -46.84 2.62 5.89
N GLY A 234 -48.02 2.17 5.47
CA GLY A 234 -48.22 1.02 4.62
C GLY A 234 -47.47 1.13 3.29
N ILE A 235 -46.54 0.20 3.06
CA ILE A 235 -46.16 -0.25 1.73
C ILE A 235 -46.49 -1.74 1.70
N ARG A 236 -47.32 -2.15 0.73
CA ARG A 236 -47.63 -3.55 0.48
C ARG A 236 -46.36 -4.23 -0.06
N ASN A 237 -45.65 -4.96 0.80
CA ASN A 237 -44.55 -5.83 0.40
C ASN A 237 -45.12 -7.04 -0.35
N ASN A 238 -45.25 -6.93 -1.68
CA ASN A 238 -45.65 -8.04 -2.54
C ASN A 238 -44.41 -8.67 -3.20
N ASP A 239 -44.49 -9.92 -3.67
CA ASP A 239 -43.38 -10.66 -4.31
C ASP A 239 -42.74 -9.93 -5.49
N SER A 240 -43.53 -9.12 -6.20
CA SER A 240 -43.05 -8.22 -7.26
C SER A 240 -42.05 -7.17 -6.74
N PHE A 241 -42.22 -6.67 -5.52
CA PHE A 241 -41.33 -5.68 -4.89
C PHE A 241 -40.02 -6.34 -4.40
N ASN A 242 -40.08 -7.57 -3.90
CA ASN A 242 -38.89 -8.36 -3.55
C ASN A 242 -38.10 -8.78 -4.80
N ASN A 243 -38.77 -9.17 -5.89
CA ASN A 243 -38.10 -9.48 -7.16
C ASN A 243 -37.46 -8.24 -7.80
N ALA A 244 -38.08 -7.06 -7.67
CA ALA A 244 -37.51 -5.80 -8.15
C ALA A 244 -36.33 -5.28 -7.30
N THR A 245 -36.24 -5.68 -6.04
CA THR A 245 -35.14 -5.30 -5.11
C THR A 245 -34.00 -6.31 -5.08
N CYS A 246 -34.19 -7.52 -5.61
CA CYS A 246 -33.13 -8.51 -5.90
C CYS A 246 -32.33 -8.17 -7.17
N LEU A 247 -31.99 -6.90 -7.39
CA LEU A 247 -31.03 -6.55 -8.44
C LEU A 247 -29.70 -7.26 -8.15
N PRO A 248 -29.10 -7.97 -9.12
CA PRO A 248 -27.83 -8.65 -8.90
C PRO A 248 -26.81 -7.61 -8.46
N VAL A 249 -26.21 -7.82 -7.29
CA VAL A 249 -25.06 -7.02 -6.86
C VAL A 249 -23.95 -7.30 -7.87
N LEU A 250 -23.76 -6.37 -8.81
CA LEU A 250 -22.78 -6.48 -9.90
C LEU A 250 -21.36 -6.33 -9.39
N GLU A 251 -21.18 -5.53 -8.37
CA GLU A 251 -19.88 -5.14 -7.84
C GLU A 251 -19.85 -5.29 -6.32
N ARG A 252 -18.66 -5.56 -5.78
CA ARG A 252 -18.41 -5.69 -4.34
C ARG A 252 -17.20 -4.86 -3.95
N ASN A 253 -17.07 -4.61 -2.65
CA ASN A 253 -15.84 -4.00 -2.12
C ASN A 253 -14.61 -4.85 -2.48
N LYS A 254 -13.51 -4.17 -2.78
CA LYS A 254 -12.22 -4.80 -3.10
C LYS A 254 -11.75 -5.62 -1.90
N ARG A 255 -11.31 -6.85 -2.15
CA ARG A 255 -10.77 -7.72 -1.11
C ARG A 255 -9.32 -7.33 -0.76
N THR A 256 -8.81 -7.85 0.35
CA THR A 256 -7.47 -7.54 0.85
C THR A 256 -6.35 -8.33 0.16
N VAL A 257 -6.65 -9.25 -0.76
CA VAL A 257 -5.61 -9.98 -1.52
C VAL A 257 -5.63 -9.51 -2.97
N TRP A 258 -4.58 -8.81 -3.39
CA TRP A 258 -4.45 -8.21 -4.71
C TRP A 258 -3.44 -8.98 -5.55
N THR A 259 -3.92 -9.74 -6.52
CA THR A 259 -3.06 -10.45 -7.47
C THR A 259 -2.61 -9.50 -8.57
N ILE A 260 -1.35 -9.06 -8.52
CA ILE A 260 -0.76 -8.11 -9.48
C ILE A 260 0.63 -8.59 -9.85
N PRO A 261 0.94 -8.83 -11.15
CA PRO A 261 2.26 -9.27 -11.57
C PRO A 261 3.31 -8.17 -11.34
N THR A 262 4.53 -8.58 -11.02
CA THR A 262 5.67 -7.65 -10.99
C THR A 262 5.96 -7.16 -12.41
N GLN A 263 6.22 -5.86 -12.55
CA GLN A 263 6.62 -5.23 -13.80
C GLN A 263 8.05 -4.73 -13.61
N GLY A 264 9.00 -5.27 -14.38
CA GLY A 264 10.36 -4.74 -14.41
C GLY A 264 10.40 -3.43 -15.18
N TYR A 265 11.23 -2.48 -14.74
CA TYR A 265 11.54 -1.27 -15.49
C TYR A 265 13.03 -1.31 -15.85
N SER A 266 13.37 -1.40 -17.14
CA SER A 266 14.75 -1.64 -17.57
C SER A 266 15.71 -0.48 -17.27
N GLU A 267 15.20 0.75 -17.19
CA GLU A 267 16.02 1.96 -16.96
C GLU A 267 16.21 2.29 -15.46
N ALA A 268 15.52 1.58 -14.56
CA ALA A 268 15.82 1.59 -13.13
C ALA A 268 16.24 0.19 -12.75
N HIS A 269 17.50 -0.03 -12.37
CA HIS A 269 18.01 -1.33 -11.91
C HIS A 269 17.35 -1.85 -10.61
N PHE A 270 16.18 -1.34 -10.24
CA PHE A 270 15.66 -1.29 -8.88
C PHE A 270 14.14 -1.51 -8.81
N ALA A 271 13.69 -1.94 -7.63
CA ALA A 271 12.35 -2.43 -7.37
C ALA A 271 11.31 -1.30 -7.37
N THR A 272 10.79 -0.97 -8.54
CA THR A 272 9.62 -0.09 -8.68
C THR A 272 8.36 -0.93 -8.47
N TYR A 273 7.47 -0.55 -7.55
CA TYR A 273 6.16 -1.21 -7.52
C TYR A 273 5.35 -0.92 -8.80
N PRO A 274 4.48 -1.85 -9.23
CA PRO A 274 3.69 -1.67 -10.46
C PRO A 274 2.67 -0.52 -10.35
N VAL A 275 2.40 0.16 -11.47
CA VAL A 275 1.37 1.21 -11.58
C VAL A 275 0.00 0.70 -11.09
N ASN A 276 -0.36 -0.53 -11.47
CA ASN A 276 -1.65 -1.14 -11.11
C ASN A 276 -1.77 -1.46 -9.61
N LEU A 277 -0.66 -1.56 -8.89
CA LEU A 277 -0.66 -1.73 -7.43
C LEU A 277 -1.07 -0.44 -6.72
N ILE A 278 -0.58 0.69 -7.24
CA ILE A 278 -0.73 2.02 -6.64
C ILE A 278 -2.02 2.71 -7.06
N TYR A 279 -2.50 2.41 -8.27
CA TYR A 279 -3.76 2.92 -8.80
C TYR A 279 -4.94 2.82 -7.80
N PRO A 280 -5.26 1.64 -7.21
CA PRO A 280 -6.35 1.56 -6.23
C PRO A 280 -6.06 2.33 -4.94
N CYS A 281 -4.80 2.43 -4.50
CA CYS A 281 -4.42 3.19 -3.30
C CYS A 281 -4.75 4.68 -3.46
N ILE A 282 -4.35 5.29 -4.57
CA ILE A 282 -4.64 6.71 -4.85
C ILE A 282 -6.13 6.91 -5.13
N LYS A 283 -6.76 6.00 -5.87
CA LYS A 283 -8.17 6.13 -6.25
C LYS A 283 -9.10 6.06 -5.04
N ALA A 284 -8.83 5.17 -4.08
CA ALA A 284 -9.60 5.05 -2.84
C ALA A 284 -9.16 6.05 -1.76
N GLY A 285 -7.86 6.33 -1.66
CA GLY A 285 -7.28 7.11 -0.55
C GLY A 285 -7.15 8.61 -0.81
N CYS A 286 -7.28 9.08 -2.06
CA CYS A 286 -7.12 10.49 -2.42
C CYS A 286 -8.32 11.03 -3.19
N ARG A 287 -8.92 12.09 -2.62
CA ARG A 287 -10.01 12.85 -3.25
C ARG A 287 -9.59 13.39 -4.62
N PRO A 288 -10.53 13.56 -5.57
CA PRO A 288 -10.26 14.31 -6.81
C PRO A 288 -9.65 15.68 -6.50
N GLY A 289 -8.54 16.04 -7.17
CA GLY A 289 -7.80 17.29 -6.93
C GLY A 289 -6.97 17.34 -5.63
N GLY A 290 -7.02 16.29 -4.80
CA GLY A 290 -6.20 16.15 -3.59
C GLY A 290 -4.71 15.99 -3.89
N ILE A 291 -3.88 16.10 -2.85
CA ILE A 291 -2.42 15.96 -2.94
C ILE A 291 -2.01 14.55 -2.48
N VAL A 292 -1.31 13.84 -3.37
CA VAL A 292 -0.64 12.56 -3.07
C VAL A 292 0.83 12.82 -2.78
N MET A 293 1.35 12.28 -1.67
CA MET A 293 2.78 12.37 -1.34
C MET A 293 3.46 11.01 -1.41
N ASP A 294 4.72 11.03 -1.83
CA ASP A 294 5.65 9.92 -1.70
C ASP A 294 6.99 10.41 -1.15
N PRO A 295 7.31 10.18 0.14
CA PRO A 295 8.58 10.58 0.74
C PRO A 295 9.78 9.75 0.26
N PHE A 296 9.53 8.66 -0.48
CA PHE A 296 10.55 7.74 -1.01
C PHE A 296 10.25 7.43 -2.49
N ILE A 297 10.11 8.48 -3.30
CA ILE A 297 9.47 8.37 -4.62
C ILE A 297 10.24 7.49 -5.61
N GLY A 298 11.54 7.31 -5.41
CA GLY A 298 12.37 6.42 -6.22
C GLY A 298 12.29 6.78 -7.70
N SER A 299 11.67 5.90 -8.48
CA SER A 299 11.50 6.05 -9.93
C SER A 299 10.28 6.87 -10.38
N GLY A 300 9.45 7.39 -9.47
CA GLY A 300 8.30 8.23 -9.85
C GLY A 300 6.97 7.52 -10.09
N THR A 301 6.81 6.23 -9.77
CA THR A 301 5.54 5.50 -10.03
C THR A 301 4.33 6.19 -9.39
N THR A 302 4.46 6.67 -8.15
CA THR A 302 3.36 7.37 -7.44
C THR A 302 2.94 8.65 -8.15
N ALA A 303 3.91 9.46 -8.60
CA ALA A 303 3.65 10.67 -9.37
C ALA A 303 2.96 10.36 -10.72
N ILE A 304 3.42 9.33 -11.43
CA ILE A 304 2.80 8.91 -12.71
C ILE A 304 1.33 8.54 -12.51
N VAL A 305 1.02 7.77 -11.46
CA VAL A 305 -0.38 7.39 -11.17
C VAL A 305 -1.20 8.61 -10.76
N ALA A 306 -0.64 9.51 -9.95
CA ALA A 306 -1.31 10.75 -9.56
C ALA A 306 -1.65 11.64 -10.77
N GLU A 307 -0.71 11.83 -11.70
CA GLU A 307 -0.91 12.55 -12.96
C GLU A 307 -2.01 11.94 -13.81
N LYS A 308 -1.96 10.62 -14.05
CA LYS A 308 -3.00 9.88 -14.81
C LYS A 308 -4.38 9.95 -14.17
N LEU A 309 -4.42 10.18 -12.86
CA LEU A 309 -5.64 10.34 -12.09
C LEU A 309 -6.04 11.81 -11.87
N ASN A 310 -5.30 12.77 -12.45
CA ASN A 310 -5.51 14.22 -12.25
C ASN A 310 -5.53 14.62 -10.75
N ARG A 311 -4.57 14.08 -9.99
CA ARG A 311 -4.28 14.47 -8.61
C ARG A 311 -3.01 15.30 -8.59
N ARG A 312 -2.91 16.20 -7.61
CA ARG A 312 -1.65 16.87 -7.34
C ARG A 312 -0.70 15.92 -6.64
N TRP A 313 0.61 16.11 -6.79
CA TRP A 313 1.57 15.23 -6.13
C TRP A 313 2.84 15.92 -5.63
N ILE A 314 3.43 15.34 -4.60
CA ILE A 314 4.72 15.74 -4.02
C ILE A 314 5.60 14.49 -3.87
N GLY A 315 6.80 14.53 -4.41
CA GLY A 315 7.79 13.46 -4.32
C GLY A 315 9.08 13.93 -3.66
N ILE A 316 9.71 13.06 -2.88
CA ILE A 316 11.04 13.29 -2.31
C ILE A 316 11.96 12.12 -2.70
N GLU A 317 13.16 12.43 -3.16
CA GLU A 317 14.22 11.47 -3.43
C GLU A 317 15.56 12.04 -2.94
N ILE A 318 16.37 11.22 -2.27
CA ILE A 318 17.68 11.63 -1.77
C ILE A 318 18.79 11.35 -2.81
N ASN A 319 18.65 10.26 -3.57
CA ASN A 319 19.66 9.83 -4.52
C ASN A 319 19.59 10.64 -5.83
N ALA A 320 20.70 11.29 -6.17
CA ALA A 320 20.81 12.19 -7.31
C ALA A 320 20.68 11.50 -8.68
N ASP A 321 20.87 10.19 -8.78
CA ASP A 321 20.67 9.44 -10.02
C ASP A 321 19.22 8.97 -10.15
N TYR A 322 18.60 8.55 -9.06
CA TYR A 322 17.17 8.21 -9.06
C TYR A 322 16.29 9.41 -9.37
N ILE A 323 16.61 10.58 -8.82
CA ILE A 323 15.81 11.77 -9.09
C ILE A 323 15.83 12.18 -10.59
N LYS A 324 16.96 11.92 -11.29
CA LYS A 324 17.05 12.09 -12.74
C LYS A 324 16.17 11.08 -13.48
N ILE A 325 16.22 9.80 -13.09
CA ILE A 325 15.37 8.74 -13.65
C ILE A 325 13.90 9.07 -13.45
N ALA A 326 13.52 9.48 -12.23
CA ALA A 326 12.14 9.85 -11.89
C ALA A 326 11.64 11.00 -12.76
N LYS A 327 12.43 12.07 -12.89
CA LYS A 327 12.09 13.22 -13.73
C LYS A 327 11.82 12.82 -15.18
N GLU A 328 12.73 12.05 -15.80
CA GLU A 328 12.58 11.67 -17.20
C GLU A 328 11.39 10.72 -17.41
N ARG A 329 11.21 9.75 -16.50
CA ARG A 329 10.08 8.82 -16.56
C ARG A 329 8.72 9.51 -16.37
N ILE A 330 8.61 10.41 -15.38
CA ILE A 330 7.38 11.19 -15.12
C ILE A 330 7.02 12.01 -16.37
N LYS A 331 7.99 12.70 -16.98
CA LYS A 331 7.75 13.47 -18.21
C LYS A 331 7.24 12.61 -19.35
N LYS A 332 7.93 11.49 -19.62
CA LYS A 332 7.62 10.58 -20.73
C LYS A 332 6.21 9.98 -20.59
N GLU A 333 5.90 9.42 -19.41
CA GLU A 333 4.62 8.76 -19.14
C GLU A 333 3.44 9.73 -19.11
N THR A 334 3.65 10.94 -18.59
CA THR A 334 2.60 11.97 -18.55
C THR A 334 2.32 12.54 -19.93
N ALA A 335 3.35 12.72 -20.77
CA ALA A 335 3.17 13.16 -22.15
C ALA A 335 2.42 12.12 -22.99
N GLN A 336 2.79 10.84 -22.88
CA GLN A 336 2.10 9.74 -23.58
C GLN A 336 0.62 9.70 -23.19
N TYR A 337 0.31 9.79 -21.90
CA TYR A 337 -1.07 9.82 -21.43
C TYR A 337 -1.86 11.01 -21.99
N LYS A 338 -1.27 12.21 -22.03
CA LYS A 338 -1.95 13.38 -22.62
C LYS A 338 -2.25 13.19 -24.11
N MET A 339 -1.39 12.50 -24.87
CA MET A 339 -1.61 12.20 -26.28
C MET A 339 -2.70 11.14 -26.52
N ASP A 340 -2.78 10.11 -25.68
CA ASP A 340 -3.77 9.03 -25.84
C ASP A 340 -5.22 9.49 -25.56
N PHE A 341 -5.39 10.64 -24.89
CA PHE A 341 -6.69 11.17 -24.44
C PHE A 341 -6.98 12.61 -24.92
N SER A 342 -6.15 13.15 -25.82
CA SER A 342 -6.40 14.39 -26.59
C SER A 342 -6.94 14.04 -27.98
#